data_AF-A0A6A4I7W6-F1
#
_entry.id   AF-A0A6A4I7W6-F1
#
_cell.length_a   1.000
_cell.length_b   1.000
_cell.length_c   1.000
_cell.angle_alpha   90.00
_cell.angle_beta   90.00
_cell.angle_gamma   90.00
#
_symmetry.space_group_name_H-M   'P 1'
#
loop_
_entity.id
_entity.type
_entity.pdbx_description
1 polymer ?
#
loop_
_entity_poly.entity_id
_entity_poly.type
_entity_poly.pdbx_seq_one_letter_code
_entity_poly.pdbx_strand_id
1 'polypeptide(L)'
;KIENHKRDLDGAIDNIESSGGNPIWPRKLWKPILRDEYIDFTEVLAVVLDYDAITNRVTWLQAWYTYKEAVCFVFGSRRRELQAYELHIQRLFNNFQPNVHPSIIKYDKAVRQLIGSRRDILLDEVSHPDVAEFRDRYIIPGGTHH
;
A
#
# COMPACT_ATOMS: atom_id res chain seq x y z
N LYS A 1 -10.38 -21.42 -4.92
CA LYS A 1 -9.36 -22.16 -4.15
C LYS A 1 -8.52 -21.09 -3.43
N ILE A 2 -8.56 -21.00 -2.10
CA ILE A 2 -7.70 -20.04 -1.39
C ILE A 2 -6.30 -20.68 -1.39
N GLU A 3 -5.42 -20.23 -2.28
CA GLU A 3 -4.06 -20.74 -2.34
C GLU A 3 -3.32 -20.29 -1.09
N ASN A 4 -2.94 -21.26 -0.25
CA ASN A 4 -2.25 -21.00 0.99
C ASN A 4 -0.74 -20.83 0.70
N HIS A 5 -0.38 -19.75 0.02
CA HIS A 5 0.99 -19.40 -0.39
C HIS A 5 1.98 -19.34 0.79
N LYS A 6 1.48 -19.31 2.03
CA LYS A 6 2.29 -19.19 3.25
C LYS A 6 3.11 -20.46 3.59
N ARG A 7 2.78 -21.62 3.01
CA ARG A 7 3.49 -22.89 3.30
C ARG A 7 4.76 -23.10 2.47
N ASP A 8 4.81 -22.52 1.27
CA ASP A 8 5.95 -22.60 0.36
C ASP A 8 6.05 -21.28 -0.44
N LEU A 9 6.76 -20.32 0.15
CA LEU A 9 6.91 -18.99 -0.43
C LEU A 9 7.83 -18.99 -1.65
N ASP A 10 8.86 -19.83 -1.64
CA ASP A 10 9.82 -19.89 -2.75
C ASP A 10 9.17 -20.56 -3.97
N GLY A 11 8.47 -21.68 -3.79
CA GLY A 11 7.67 -22.29 -4.86
C GLY A 11 6.54 -21.38 -5.36
N ALA A 12 5.92 -20.59 -4.49
CA ALA A 12 4.94 -19.59 -4.91
C ALA A 12 5.56 -18.50 -5.80
N ILE A 13 6.77 -18.03 -5.48
CA ILE A 13 7.50 -17.05 -6.31
C ILE A 13 7.87 -17.65 -7.65
N ASP A 14 8.38 -18.88 -7.68
CA ASP A 14 8.78 -19.53 -8.93
C ASP A 14 7.56 -19.76 -9.84
N ASN A 15 6.40 -20.07 -9.26
CA ASN A 15 5.13 -20.16 -9.99
C ASN A 15 4.68 -18.80 -10.56
N ILE A 16 4.81 -17.71 -9.78
CA ILE A 16 4.50 -16.35 -10.24
C ILE A 16 5.37 -15.99 -11.45
N GLU A 17 6.67 -16.25 -11.39
CA GLU A 17 7.59 -15.91 -12.48
C GLU A 17 7.38 -16.79 -13.71
N SER A 18 7.05 -18.06 -13.51
CA SER A 18 6.78 -19.00 -14.61
C SER A 18 5.42 -18.76 -15.29
N SER A 19 4.51 -18.03 -14.65
CA SER A 19 3.18 -17.75 -15.20
C SER A 19 3.17 -16.83 -16.43
N GLY A 20 4.24 -16.05 -16.64
CA GLY A 20 4.40 -15.15 -17.81
C GLY A 20 3.46 -13.94 -17.86
N GLY A 21 2.65 -13.70 -16.82
CA GLY A 21 1.71 -12.58 -16.73
C GLY A 21 1.84 -11.75 -15.45
N ASN A 22 2.91 -11.94 -14.68
CA ASN A 22 3.15 -11.21 -13.46
C ASN A 22 3.49 -9.74 -13.75
N PRO A 23 2.98 -8.78 -12.94
CA PRO A 23 3.30 -7.38 -13.12
C PRO A 23 4.78 -7.09 -12.86
N ILE A 24 5.25 -5.94 -13.36
CA ILE A 24 6.59 -5.43 -13.03
C ILE A 24 6.67 -5.22 -11.53
N TRP A 25 7.44 -6.06 -10.84
CA TRP A 25 7.53 -6.05 -9.40
C TRP A 25 8.93 -6.51 -8.93
N PRO A 26 9.53 -5.88 -7.91
CA PRO A 26 10.83 -6.30 -7.39
C PRO A 26 10.76 -7.70 -6.77
N ARG A 27 11.60 -8.64 -7.23
CA ARG A 27 11.55 -10.05 -6.76
C ARG A 27 11.58 -10.15 -5.23
N LYS A 28 12.43 -9.35 -4.56
CA LYS A 28 12.56 -9.34 -3.09
C LYS A 28 11.26 -8.98 -2.35
N LEU A 29 10.36 -8.24 -3.00
CA LEU A 29 9.11 -7.76 -2.40
C LEU A 29 7.92 -8.71 -2.62
N TRP A 30 8.09 -9.84 -3.32
CA TRP A 30 7.03 -10.84 -3.41
C TRP A 30 6.74 -11.52 -2.07
N LYS A 31 7.77 -11.81 -1.26
CA LYS A 31 7.58 -12.46 0.05
C LYS A 31 6.68 -11.63 0.98
N PRO A 32 6.90 -10.31 1.16
CA PRO A 32 5.96 -9.44 1.89
C PRO A 32 4.53 -9.47 1.33
N ILE A 33 4.33 -9.42 0.00
CA ILE A 33 2.99 -9.55 -0.59
C ILE A 33 2.34 -10.87 -0.15
N LEU A 34 3.01 -12.00 -0.38
CA LEU A 34 2.48 -13.33 -0.09
C LEU A 34 2.13 -13.54 1.40
N ARG A 35 2.83 -12.82 2.29
CA ARG A 35 2.56 -12.84 3.73
C ARG A 35 1.44 -11.89 4.16
N ASP A 36 1.03 -11.00 3.28
CA ASP A 36 0.15 -9.87 3.55
C ASP A 36 0.79 -8.89 4.56
N GLU A 37 2.06 -8.55 4.32
CA GLU A 37 2.86 -7.66 5.16
C GLU A 37 3.00 -6.27 4.54
N TYR A 38 3.37 -5.30 5.38
CA TYR A 38 3.68 -3.94 4.95
C TYR A 38 4.82 -3.90 3.93
N ILE A 39 4.66 -3.03 2.92
CA ILE A 39 5.69 -2.74 1.91
C ILE A 39 5.95 -1.22 1.88
N ASP A 40 7.22 -0.84 1.94
CA ASP A 40 7.63 0.55 1.74
C ASP A 40 7.58 0.91 0.25
N PHE A 41 6.82 1.96 -0.08
CA PHE A 41 6.64 2.40 -1.46
C PHE A 41 7.89 3.03 -2.05
N THR A 42 8.79 3.56 -1.23
CA THR A 42 10.08 4.02 -1.73
C THR A 42 10.90 2.86 -2.29
N GLU A 43 10.82 1.66 -1.69
CA GLU A 43 11.48 0.47 -2.24
C GLU A 43 10.87 -0.01 -3.57
N VAL A 44 9.56 0.20 -3.74
CA VAL A 44 8.86 -0.11 -5.00
C VAL A 44 9.33 0.83 -6.10
N LEU A 45 9.35 2.14 -5.83
CA LEU A 45 9.75 3.16 -6.81
C LEU A 45 11.21 3.07 -7.22
N ALA A 46 12.12 2.89 -6.26
CA ALA A 46 13.55 2.81 -6.54
C ALA A 46 13.89 1.70 -7.54
N VAL A 47 13.13 0.60 -7.53
CA VAL A 47 13.38 -0.53 -8.43
C VAL A 47 12.64 -0.40 -9.76
N VAL A 48 11.46 0.22 -9.78
CA VAL A 48 10.57 0.20 -10.97
C VAL A 48 10.69 1.48 -11.80
N LEU A 49 10.93 2.64 -11.17
CA LEU A 49 10.71 3.95 -11.79
C LEU A 49 11.83 4.98 -11.56
N ASP A 50 12.95 4.59 -10.93
CA ASP A 50 14.11 5.48 -10.68
C ASP A 50 13.75 6.76 -9.91
N TYR A 51 12.78 6.66 -8.99
CA TYR A 51 12.44 7.72 -8.04
C TYR A 51 12.95 7.36 -6.66
N ASP A 52 13.62 8.32 -6.02
CA ASP A 52 14.18 8.14 -4.68
C ASP A 52 13.18 8.40 -3.54
N ALA A 53 12.03 9.01 -3.84
CA ALA A 53 11.05 9.40 -2.82
C ALA A 53 9.62 9.56 -3.33
N ILE A 54 8.67 9.26 -2.45
CA ILE A 54 7.26 9.65 -2.57
C ILE A 54 7.12 11.08 -2.05
N THR A 55 6.75 12.03 -2.90
CA THR A 55 6.69 13.46 -2.52
C THR A 55 5.34 14.12 -2.84
N ASN A 56 4.53 13.50 -3.69
CA ASN A 56 3.27 14.07 -4.17
C ASN A 56 2.31 12.97 -4.66
N ARG A 57 1.12 13.39 -5.10
CA ARG A 57 0.10 12.50 -5.65
C ARG A 57 0.60 11.63 -6.80
N VAL A 58 1.43 12.16 -7.70
CA VAL A 58 1.89 11.45 -8.91
C VAL A 58 2.81 10.29 -8.54
N THR A 59 3.86 10.56 -7.76
CA THR A 59 4.80 9.54 -7.26
C THR A 59 4.11 8.52 -6.38
N TRP A 60 3.15 8.95 -5.56
CA TRP A 60 2.31 8.04 -4.77
C TRP A 60 1.43 7.13 -5.65
N LEU A 61 0.74 7.68 -6.67
CA LEU A 61 -0.11 6.90 -7.57
C LEU A 61 0.68 5.86 -8.37
N GLN A 62 1.88 6.21 -8.81
CA GLN A 62 2.78 5.29 -9.49
C GLN A 62 3.14 4.10 -8.59
N ALA A 63 3.60 4.36 -7.36
CA ALA A 63 3.91 3.30 -6.40
C ALA A 63 2.67 2.46 -6.05
N TRP A 64 1.53 3.13 -5.83
CA TRP A 64 0.27 2.50 -5.47
C TRP A 64 -0.23 1.56 -6.58
N TYR A 65 -0.19 1.98 -7.85
CA TYR A 65 -0.62 1.12 -8.94
C TYR A 65 0.28 -0.11 -9.11
N THR A 66 1.60 0.06 -9.01
CA THR A 66 2.53 -1.08 -9.05
C THR A 66 2.25 -2.07 -7.91
N TYR A 67 2.03 -1.56 -6.69
CA TYR A 67 1.64 -2.38 -5.54
C TYR A 67 0.29 -3.08 -5.73
N LYS A 68 -0.74 -2.32 -6.13
CA LYS A 68 -2.11 -2.81 -6.30
C LYS A 68 -2.18 -3.92 -7.35
N GLU A 69 -1.49 -3.78 -8.48
CA GLU A 69 -1.45 -4.82 -9.51
C GLU A 69 -0.79 -6.10 -8.98
N ALA A 70 0.33 -5.99 -8.27
CA ALA A 70 1.01 -7.15 -7.67
C ALA A 70 0.15 -7.84 -6.60
N VAL A 71 -0.54 -7.08 -5.76
CA VAL A 71 -1.49 -7.65 -4.78
C VAL A 71 -2.68 -8.28 -5.47
N CYS A 72 -3.28 -7.65 -6.49
CA CYS A 72 -4.44 -8.20 -7.20
C CYS A 72 -4.08 -9.45 -8.02
N PHE A 73 -2.82 -9.58 -8.45
CA PHE A 73 -2.32 -10.78 -9.13
C PHE A 73 -2.38 -12.01 -8.21
N VAL A 74 -1.97 -11.86 -6.94
CA VAL A 74 -1.98 -12.94 -5.94
C VAL A 74 -3.35 -13.07 -5.27
N PHE A 75 -3.94 -11.94 -4.87
CA PHE A 75 -5.16 -11.86 -4.06
C PHE A 75 -6.25 -11.08 -4.80
N GLY A 76 -6.79 -11.65 -5.87
CA GLY A 76 -7.78 -10.99 -6.72
C GLY A 76 -9.03 -10.46 -5.98
N SER A 77 -9.40 -11.06 -4.84
CA SER A 77 -10.52 -10.61 -4.00
C SER A 77 -10.27 -9.25 -3.33
N ARG A 78 -9.02 -8.83 -3.16
CA ARG A 78 -8.65 -7.56 -2.51
C ARG A 78 -8.79 -6.33 -3.40
N ARG A 79 -9.15 -6.50 -4.68
CA ARG A 79 -9.28 -5.39 -5.63
C ARG A 79 -10.21 -4.29 -5.13
N ARG A 80 -11.33 -4.67 -4.49
CA ARG A 80 -12.34 -3.72 -4.01
C ARG A 80 -11.82 -2.82 -2.90
N GLU A 81 -11.19 -3.41 -1.87
CA GLU A 81 -10.63 -2.64 -0.75
C GLU A 81 -9.50 -1.70 -1.21
N LEU A 82 -8.62 -2.19 -2.10
CA LEU A 82 -7.53 -1.41 -2.66
C LEU A 82 -8.07 -0.20 -3.44
N GLN A 83 -9.10 -0.41 -4.27
CA GLN A 83 -9.71 0.68 -5.02
C GLN A 83 -10.37 1.73 -4.12
N ALA A 84 -11.01 1.32 -3.03
CA ALA A 84 -11.65 2.23 -2.08
C ALA A 84 -10.61 3.08 -1.34
N TYR A 85 -9.53 2.45 -0.86
CA TYR A 85 -8.42 3.16 -0.21
C TYR A 85 -7.69 4.11 -1.17
N GLU A 86 -7.51 3.68 -2.42
CA GLU A 86 -6.95 4.54 -3.47
C GLU A 86 -7.73 5.84 -3.61
N LEU A 87 -9.05 5.73 -3.72
CA LEU A 87 -9.94 6.89 -3.85
C LEU A 87 -9.88 7.78 -2.61
N HIS A 88 -9.76 7.19 -1.42
CA HIS A 88 -9.61 7.92 -0.17
C HIS A 88 -8.34 8.79 -0.17
N ILE A 89 -7.17 8.21 -0.44
CA ILE A 89 -5.90 8.97 -0.45
C ILE A 89 -5.89 10.01 -1.59
N GLN A 90 -6.43 9.68 -2.78
CA GLN A 90 -6.56 10.66 -3.85
C GLN A 90 -7.42 11.86 -3.47
N ARG A 91 -8.52 11.65 -2.72
CA ARG A 91 -9.34 12.76 -2.22
C ARG A 91 -8.56 13.66 -1.26
N LEU A 92 -7.69 13.10 -0.41
CA LEU A 92 -6.82 13.90 0.44
C LEU A 92 -5.89 14.77 -0.41
N PHE A 93 -5.19 14.20 -1.39
CA PHE A 93 -4.32 15.00 -2.27
C PHE A 93 -5.07 16.08 -3.05
N ASN A 94 -6.31 15.82 -3.47
CA ASN A 94 -7.09 16.79 -4.23
C ASN A 94 -7.67 17.93 -3.36
N ASN A 95 -7.92 17.67 -2.08
CA ASN A 95 -8.56 18.62 -1.17
C ASN A 95 -7.57 19.48 -0.40
N PHE A 96 -6.30 19.07 -0.31
CA PHE A 96 -5.26 19.78 0.43
C PHE A 96 -4.21 20.38 -0.50
N GLN A 97 -3.60 21.48 -0.08
CA GLN A 97 -2.54 22.15 -0.84
C GLN A 97 -1.24 21.33 -0.81
N PRO A 98 -0.32 21.54 -1.80
CA PRO A 98 0.93 20.79 -1.89
C PRO A 98 1.82 20.79 -0.63
N ASN A 99 1.76 21.84 0.19
CA ASN A 99 2.48 21.91 1.47
C ASN A 99 2.01 20.86 2.50
N VAL A 100 0.79 20.32 2.37
CA VAL A 100 0.24 19.28 3.25
C VAL A 100 0.55 17.86 2.73
N HIS A 101 1.00 17.71 1.48
CA HIS A 101 1.31 16.40 0.89
C HIS A 101 2.25 15.53 1.74
N PRO A 102 3.32 16.04 2.38
CA PRO A 102 4.17 15.24 3.26
C PRO A 102 3.39 14.60 4.42
N SER A 103 2.39 15.29 4.96
CA SER A 103 1.54 14.75 6.03
C SER A 103 0.58 13.68 5.52
N ILE A 104 0.04 13.84 4.30
CA ILE A 104 -0.78 12.80 3.65
C ILE A 104 0.03 11.53 3.41
N ILE A 105 1.30 11.65 3.02
CA ILE A 105 2.20 10.51 2.80
C ILE A 105 2.53 9.81 4.12
N LYS A 106 2.76 10.57 5.20
CA LYS A 106 2.95 10.01 6.55
C LYS A 106 1.70 9.29 7.05
N TYR A 107 0.52 9.88 6.82
CA TYR A 107 -0.78 9.25 7.11
C TYR A 107 -0.92 7.91 6.38
N ASP A 108 -0.76 7.91 5.05
CA ASP A 108 -0.82 6.69 4.23
C ASP A 108 0.14 5.60 4.73
N LYS A 109 1.40 5.99 5.01
CA LYS A 109 2.41 5.07 5.53
C LYS A 109 1.97 4.44 6.86
N ALA A 110 1.48 5.25 7.80
CA ALA A 110 1.04 4.76 9.11
C ALA A 110 -0.16 3.81 9.00
N VAL A 111 -1.15 4.13 8.16
CA VAL A 111 -2.32 3.26 7.93
C VAL A 111 -1.90 1.92 7.34
N ARG A 112 -1.05 1.92 6.30
CA ARG A 112 -0.57 0.67 5.68
C ARG A 112 0.33 -0.14 6.61
N GLN A 113 1.10 0.50 7.49
CA GLN A 113 1.88 -0.19 8.51
C GLN A 113 0.98 -0.88 9.55
N LEU A 114 -0.06 -0.18 10.03
CA LEU A 114 -1.03 -0.76 10.95
C LEU A 114 -1.69 -2.00 10.33
N ILE A 115 -2.24 -1.87 9.13
CA ILE A 115 -2.92 -2.96 8.42
C ILE A 115 -1.94 -4.10 8.11
N GLY A 116 -0.72 -3.81 7.66
CA GLY A 116 0.29 -4.84 7.44
C GLY A 116 0.71 -5.59 8.72
N SER A 117 0.45 -5.01 9.89
CA SER A 117 0.69 -5.65 11.20
C SER A 117 -0.55 -6.33 11.80
N ARG A 118 -1.74 -6.06 11.25
CA ARG A 118 -3.04 -6.48 11.79
C ARG A 118 -3.90 -7.15 10.73
N ARG A 119 -4.30 -8.39 11.00
CA ARG A 119 -5.07 -9.20 10.04
C ARG A 119 -6.59 -8.98 10.11
N ASP A 120 -7.03 -8.10 11.00
CA ASP A 120 -8.44 -7.87 11.33
C ASP A 120 -8.98 -6.53 10.80
N ILE A 121 -8.15 -5.73 10.13
CA ILE A 121 -8.53 -4.44 9.53
C ILE A 121 -8.15 -4.45 8.05
N LEU A 122 -9.10 -4.10 7.18
CA LEU A 122 -8.89 -3.95 5.75
C LEU A 122 -8.66 -2.49 5.35
N LEU A 123 -8.13 -2.30 4.13
CA LEU A 123 -7.81 -0.97 3.61
C LEU A 123 -9.03 -0.09 3.35
N ASP A 124 -10.22 -0.66 3.13
CA ASP A 124 -11.46 0.11 2.98
C ASP A 124 -12.13 0.50 4.31
N GLU A 125 -11.61 0.02 5.44
CA GLU A 125 -12.10 0.35 6.78
C GLU A 125 -11.48 1.65 7.33
N VAL A 126 -11.45 2.70 6.51
CA VAL A 126 -10.83 4.01 6.85
C VAL A 126 -11.49 4.72 8.04
N SER A 127 -12.68 4.28 8.44
CA SER A 127 -13.42 4.77 9.61
C SER A 127 -13.16 3.95 10.88
N HIS A 128 -12.36 2.87 10.80
CA HIS A 128 -11.97 2.09 11.97
C HIS A 128 -11.26 3.00 12.99
N PRO A 129 -11.55 2.92 14.31
CA PRO A 129 -10.98 3.83 15.31
C PRO A 129 -9.46 3.98 15.24
N ASP A 130 -8.74 2.86 15.12
CA ASP A 130 -7.27 2.87 15.05
C ASP A 130 -6.73 3.52 13.76
N VAL A 131 -7.52 3.50 12.68
CA VAL A 131 -7.17 4.19 11.42
C VAL A 131 -7.52 5.68 11.51
N ALA A 132 -8.64 6.01 12.18
CA ALA A 132 -9.08 7.38 12.40
C ALA A 132 -8.09 8.18 13.26
N GLU A 133 -7.44 7.54 14.24
CA GLU A 133 -6.41 8.18 15.07
C GLU A 133 -5.28 8.78 14.22
N PHE A 134 -4.85 8.09 13.15
CA PHE A 134 -3.83 8.64 12.24
C PHE A 134 -4.33 9.85 11.46
N ARG A 135 -5.62 9.91 11.13
CA ARG A 135 -6.20 11.07 10.45
C ARG A 135 -6.13 12.29 11.36
N ASP A 136 -6.46 12.13 12.63
CA ASP A 136 -6.39 13.20 13.62
C ASP A 136 -4.94 13.67 13.83
N ARG A 137 -3.99 12.72 13.86
CA ARG A 137 -2.55 13.01 14.04
C ARG A 137 -1.90 13.71 12.85
N TYR A 138 -2.22 13.31 11.62
CA TYR A 138 -1.48 13.76 10.43
C TYR A 138 -2.26 14.75 9.56
N ILE A 139 -3.59 14.67 9.53
CA ILE A 139 -4.41 15.43 8.58
C ILE A 139 -5.15 16.59 9.26
N ILE A 140 -5.65 16.40 10.49
CA ILE A 140 -6.39 17.46 11.19
C ILE A 140 -5.41 18.48 11.79
N PRO A 141 -5.50 19.77 11.44
CA PRO A 141 -4.68 20.81 12.06
C PRO A 141 -5.10 20.97 13.52
N GLY A 142 -4.29 20.46 14.45
CA GLY A 142 -4.55 20.53 15.89
C GLY A 142 -4.26 19.25 16.68
N GLY A 143 -4.02 18.12 16.01
CA GLY A 143 -3.52 16.91 16.67
C GLY A 143 -2.12 17.14 17.21
N THR A 144 -1.98 17.15 18.53
CA THR A 144 -0.72 17.34 19.24
C THR A 144 0.38 16.43 18.68
N HIS A 145 1.41 17.05 18.11
CA HIS A 145 2.68 16.42 17.83
C HIS A 145 3.36 16.16 19.18
N HIS A 146 3.16 14.96 19.73
CA HIS A 146 3.92 14.45 20.87
C HIS A 146 4.93 13.41 20.38
#